data_AF-A0A9P9YVT2-F1
#
_entry.id   AF-A0A9P9YVT2-F1
#
_cell.length_a   1.000
_cell.length_b   1.000
_cell.length_c   1.000
_cell.angle_alpha   90.00
_cell.angle_beta   90.00
_cell.angle_gamma   90.00
#
_symmetry.space_group_name_H-M   'P 1'
#
loop_
_entity.id
_entity.type
_entity.pdbx_description
1 polymer ?
#
loop_
_entity_poly.entity_id
_entity_poly.type
_entity_poly.pdbx_seq_one_letter_code
_entity_poly.pdbx_strand_id
1 'polypeptide(L)'
;MLEDGARRYELLLELHESMRRLQRQHELAWVVTNVLTHRCIKERFHVEPALGDLHSHLINERIWFSGSSARYLGKSWRFSRLIMESD
;
A
#
# COMPACT_ATOMS: atom_id res chain seq x y z
N MET A 1 0.46 -17.89 15.91
CA MET A 1 0.50 -16.50 15.38
C MET A 1 1.09 -16.38 13.98
N LEU A 2 2.09 -17.19 13.58
CA LEU A 2 2.63 -17.16 12.20
C LEU A 2 1.65 -17.66 11.14
N GLU A 3 0.85 -18.70 11.46
CA GLU A 3 -0.17 -19.26 10.56
C GLU A 3 -1.23 -18.21 10.15
N ASP A 4 -1.61 -17.34 11.08
CA ASP A 4 -2.56 -16.26 10.83
C ASP A 4 -1.98 -15.16 9.90
N GLY A 5 -0.67 -14.93 9.95
CA GLY A 5 0.00 -13.99 9.05
C GLY A 5 0.08 -14.49 7.61
N ALA A 6 0.49 -15.76 7.43
CA ALA A 6 0.55 -16.40 6.12
C ALA A 6 -0.85 -16.49 5.49
N ARG A 7 -1.85 -16.89 6.27
CA ARG A 7 -3.24 -16.98 5.81
C ARG A 7 -3.82 -15.64 5.36
N ARG A 8 -3.55 -14.56 6.11
CA ARG A 8 -3.95 -13.20 5.72
C ARG A 8 -3.28 -12.74 4.43
N TYR A 9 -2.04 -13.17 4.19
CA TYR A 9 -1.34 -12.85 2.95
C TYR A 9 -1.89 -13.64 1.75
N GLU A 10 -2.22 -14.92 1.90
CA GLU A 10 -2.91 -15.72 0.87
C GLU A 10 -4.22 -15.05 0.44
N LEU A 11 -5.06 -14.65 1.39
CA LEU A 11 -6.31 -13.95 1.11
C LEU A 11 -6.10 -12.63 0.35
N LEU A 12 -5.03 -11.90 0.68
CA LEU A 12 -4.68 -10.68 -0.03
C LEU A 12 -4.27 -10.97 -1.49
N LEU A 13 -3.55 -12.07 -1.74
CA LEU A 13 -3.19 -12.50 -3.09
C LEU A 13 -4.43 -12.88 -3.91
N GLU A 14 -5.33 -13.69 -3.33
CA GLU A 14 -6.58 -14.10 -3.97
C GLU A 14 -7.47 -12.90 -4.34
N LEU A 15 -7.53 -11.89 -3.46
CA LEU A 15 -8.23 -10.64 -3.72
C LEU A 15 -7.60 -9.88 -4.91
N HIS A 16 -6.27 -9.73 -4.91
CA HIS A 16 -5.55 -9.06 -6.00
C HIS A 16 -5.72 -9.78 -7.34
N GLU A 17 -5.73 -11.11 -7.35
CA GLU A 17 -6.00 -11.89 -8.54
C GLU A 17 -7.42 -11.63 -9.08
N SER A 18 -8.41 -11.64 -8.19
CA SER A 18 -9.81 -11.35 -8.53
C SER A 18 -9.98 -9.95 -9.09
N MET A 19 -9.34 -8.94 -8.48
CA MET A 19 -9.33 -7.56 -8.95
C MET A 19 -8.72 -7.43 -10.34
N ARG A 20 -7.57 -8.07 -10.58
CA ARG A 20 -6.91 -8.08 -11.89
C ARG A 20 -7.75 -8.77 -12.95
N ARG A 21 -8.45 -9.87 -12.61
CA ARG A 21 -9.36 -10.55 -13.53
C ARG A 21 -10.48 -9.62 -13.98
N LEU A 22 -11.13 -8.94 -13.03
CA LEU A 22 -12.20 -7.97 -13.33
C LEU A 22 -11.69 -6.79 -14.16
N GLN A 23 -10.50 -6.27 -13.87
CA GLN A 23 -9.87 -5.20 -14.65
C GLN A 23 -9.55 -5.61 -16.10
N ARG A 24 -9.30 -6.89 -16.38
CA ARG A 24 -9.10 -7.37 -17.76
C ARG A 24 -10.41 -7.58 -18.50
N GLN A 25 -11.48 -7.89 -17.77
CA GLN A 25 -12.81 -8.15 -18.34
C GLN A 25 -13.60 -6.88 -18.57
N HIS A 26 -13.27 -5.81 -17.85
CA HIS A 26 -14.01 -4.55 -17.84
C HIS A 26 -13.04 -3.37 -17.83
N GLU A 27 -13.41 -2.25 -18.46
CA GLU A 27 -12.63 -1.01 -18.42
C GLU A 27 -12.78 -0.30 -17.07
N LEU A 28 -12.09 -0.80 -16.05
CA LEU A 28 -12.13 -0.26 -14.70
C LEU A 28 -10.74 -0.04 -14.10
N ALA A 29 -10.67 0.86 -13.13
CA ALA A 29 -9.48 1.14 -12.33
C ALA A 29 -9.79 0.91 -10.85
N TRP A 30 -8.85 0.27 -10.15
CA TRP A 30 -8.95 0.06 -8.71
C TRP A 30 -8.16 1.10 -7.95
N VAL A 31 -8.80 1.73 -6.97
CA VAL A 31 -8.15 2.62 -6.00
C VAL A 31 -8.37 2.01 -4.61
N VAL A 32 -7.27 1.72 -3.91
CA VAL A 32 -7.30 1.12 -2.57
C VAL A 32 -6.63 2.07 -1.59
N THR A 33 -7.34 2.39 -0.51
CA THR A 33 -6.77 3.15 0.61
C THR A 33 -6.12 2.19 1.59
N ASN A 34 -4.97 2.59 2.14
CA ASN A 34 -4.23 1.81 3.12
C ASN A 34 -3.95 2.70 4.32
N VAL A 35 -4.37 2.26 5.50
CA VAL A 35 -4.14 3.00 6.74
C VAL A 35 -2.68 2.87 7.17
N LEU A 36 -2.16 3.92 7.81
CA LEU A 36 -0.84 3.88 8.42
C LEU A 36 -0.94 3.25 9.82
N THR A 37 0.07 2.48 10.19
CA THR A 37 0.20 1.85 11.50
C THR A 37 1.61 2.06 12.05
N HIS A 38 1.76 1.91 13.36
CA HIS A 38 3.05 1.95 14.03
C HIS A 38 3.61 0.53 14.15
N ARG A 39 4.82 0.33 13.66
CA ARG A 39 5.56 -0.92 13.80
C ARG A 39 6.86 -0.66 14.55
N CYS A 40 7.17 -1.51 15.54
CA CYS A 40 8.46 -1.48 16.21
C CYS A 40 9.46 -2.37 15.44
N ILE A 41 10.53 -1.78 14.91
CA ILE A 41 11.60 -2.47 14.21
C ILE A 41 12.91 -2.06 14.87
N LYS A 42 13.70 -3.02 15.37
CA LYS A 42 14.98 -2.76 16.06
C LYS A 42 14.83 -1.66 17.13
N GLU A 43 13.80 -1.80 17.99
CA GLU A 43 13.51 -0.88 19.11
C GLU A 43 13.11 0.54 18.70
N ARG A 44 12.81 0.79 17.41
CA ARG A 44 12.34 2.09 16.91
C ARG A 44 10.94 1.96 16.34
N PHE A 45 10.09 2.93 16.64
CA PHE A 45 8.76 3.02 16.06
C PHE A 45 8.84 3.65 14.67
N HIS A 46 8.31 2.94 13.68
CA HIS A 46 8.19 3.38 12.30
C HIS A 46 6.72 3.45 11.92
N VAL A 47 6.35 4.53 11.23
CA VAL A 47 5.03 4.65 10.60
C VAL A 47 5.10 3.99 9.24
N GLU A 48 4.34 2.92 9.05
CA GLU A 48 4.30 2.14 7.81
C GLU A 48 2.86 1.86 7.39
N PRO A 49 2.59 1.63 6.10
CA PRO A 49 1.28 1.16 5.66
C PRO A 49 0.94 -0.20 6.27
N ALA A 50 -0.31 -0.40 6.71
CA ALA A 50 -0.72 -1.61 7.44
C ALA A 50 -0.52 -2.91 6.64
N LEU A 51 -0.77 -2.86 5.32
CA LEU A 51 -0.52 -3.99 4.42
C LEU A 51 0.98 -4.25 4.11
N GLY A 52 1.86 -3.37 4.58
CA GLY A 52 3.32 -3.53 4.53
C GLY A 52 3.93 -3.55 3.13
N ASP A 53 5.17 -4.01 3.08
CA ASP A 53 5.99 -4.04 1.85
C ASP A 53 5.51 -5.08 0.84
N LEU A 54 5.05 -6.24 1.30
CA LEU A 54 4.53 -7.29 0.43
C LEU A 54 3.39 -6.78 -0.46
N HIS A 55 2.44 -6.04 0.11
CA HIS A 55 1.37 -5.41 -0.67
C HIS A 55 1.88 -4.37 -1.67
N SER A 56 2.98 -3.68 -1.35
CA SER A 56 3.60 -2.70 -2.24
C SER A 56 4.10 -3.34 -3.56
N HIS A 57 4.42 -4.64 -3.55
CA HIS A 57 4.76 -5.38 -4.76
C HIS A 57 3.53 -5.70 -5.64
N LEU A 58 2.34 -5.82 -5.05
CA LEU A 58 1.12 -6.24 -5.75
C LEU A 58 0.43 -5.09 -6.50
N ILE A 59 0.63 -3.85 -6.04
CA ILE A 59 0.05 -2.62 -6.61
C ILE A 59 0.95 -2.01 -7.68
N ASN A 60 0.36 -1.23 -8.60
CA ASN A 60 1.10 -0.52 -9.64
C ASN A 60 1.76 0.75 -9.06
N GLU A 61 0.95 1.61 -8.47
CA GLU A 61 1.36 2.90 -7.92
C GLU A 61 0.78 3.11 -6.52
N ARG A 62 1.42 4.00 -5.75
CA ARG A 62 0.95 4.42 -4.43
C ARG A 62 1.16 5.92 -4.28
N ILE A 63 0.09 6.59 -3.86
CA ILE A 63 0.10 8.00 -3.52
C ILE A 63 0.10 8.13 -1.99
N TRP A 64 1.02 8.93 -1.48
CA TRP A 64 1.12 9.28 -0.07
C TRP A 64 0.56 10.67 0.16
N PHE A 65 -0.22 10.80 1.21
CA PHE A 65 -0.78 12.07 1.67
C PHE A 65 -0.08 12.47 2.96
N SER A 66 0.37 13.72 3.01
CA SER A 66 0.98 14.31 4.20
C SER A 66 0.03 15.31 4.87
N GLY A 67 0.28 15.60 6.14
CA GLY A 67 -0.49 16.61 6.88
C GLY A 67 -0.35 18.04 6.35
N SER A 68 0.70 18.32 5.57
CA SER A 68 0.90 19.61 4.88
C SER A 68 0.22 19.65 3.51
N SER A 69 -0.70 18.74 3.22
CA SER A 69 -1.37 18.62 1.91
C SER A 69 -0.45 18.31 0.71
N ALA A 70 0.85 18.10 0.95
CA ALA A 70 1.78 17.62 -0.07
C ALA A 70 1.49 16.15 -0.41
N ARG A 71 1.63 15.81 -1.69
CA ARG A 71 1.34 14.49 -2.25
C ARG A 71 2.59 13.89 -2.87
N TYR A 72 2.86 12.63 -2.55
CA TYR A 72 4.06 11.93 -3.04
C TYR A 72 3.67 10.65 -3.78
N LEU A 73 4.40 10.31 -4.83
CA LEU A 73 4.22 9.08 -5.61
C LEU A 73 5.40 8.15 -5.38
N GLY A 74 5.13 6.92 -4.95
CA GLY A 74 6.15 5.88 -4.83
C GLY A 74 5.68 4.69 -4.00
N LYS A 75 6.18 3.49 -4.31
CA LYS A 75 5.78 2.26 -3.58
C LYS A 75 6.23 2.28 -2.11
N SER A 76 7.36 2.93 -1.81
CA SER A 76 7.83 3.19 -0.45
C SER A 76 7.98 4.68 -0.20
N TRP A 77 7.88 5.09 1.07
CA TRP A 77 8.07 6.49 1.46
C TRP A 77 9.47 7.00 1.10
N ARG A 78 10.50 6.20 1.37
CA ARG A 78 11.91 6.54 1.15
C ARG A 78 12.24 6.83 -0.32
N PHE A 79 11.55 6.18 -1.26
CA PHE A 79 11.77 6.35 -2.70
C PHE A 79 10.60 7.06 -3.38
N SER A 80 9.80 7.80 -2.61
CA SER A 80 8.70 8.59 -3.16
C SER A 80 9.19 9.92 -3.70
N ARG A 81 8.53 10.41 -4.75
CA ARG A 81 8.77 11.74 -5.34
C ARG A 81 7.58 12.64 -5.08
N LEU A 82 7.82 13.92 -4.81
CA LEU A 82 6.77 14.93 -4.72
C LEU A 82 6.08 15.09 -6.07
N ILE A 83 4.76 15.08 -6.10
CA ILE A 83 3.97 15.26 -7.33
C ILE A 83 3.03 16.47 -7.27
N MET A 84 2.74 16.98 -6.08
CA MET A 84 1.91 18.16 -5.89
C MET A 84 2.22 18.78 -4.52
N GLU A 85 2.46 20.09 -4.51
CA GLU A 85 2.58 20.90 -3.29
C GLU A 85 1.20 21.45 -2.90
N SER A 86 1.07 21.87 -1.65
CA SER A 86 -0.05 22.68 -1.18
C SER A 86 0.10 24.11 -1.70
N ASP A 87 -0.96 24.66 -2.28
CA ASP A 87 -1.07 26.08 -2.65
C ASP A 87 -0.88 27.01 -1.43
#